data_AF-A0A7X8JFE2-F1
#
_entry.id   AF-A0A7X8JFE2-F1
#
_cell.length_a   1.000
_cell.length_b   1.000
_cell.length_c   1.000
_cell.angle_alpha   90.00
_cell.angle_beta   90.00
_cell.angle_gamma   90.00
#
_symmetry.space_group_name_H-M   'P 1'
#
loop_
_entity.id
_entity.type
_entity.pdbx_description
1 polymer ?
#
loop_
_entity_poly.entity_id
_entity_poly.type
_entity_poly.pdbx_seq_one_letter_code
_entity_poly.pdbx_strand_id
1 'polypeptide(L)'
;MRCNEAAVNGPARYKVISCEVFSRLIYSAAAHSPNVLDVEFTELRSHVSPDGLRREIQSIIDRTPDKYDAILLGYGLCGNSTAGLRAGSVPLVIPRAHDCCTVFLGSRAAFLEHFGQTPSAQWSSACYHERLGGWYEGGAAGMLYGDQEAYYKELAEKYGRENADYIIEMMKVKNEVDHLTYIELDGFDHPELQESFRRYAKDSGKQARFLKGSTRLIDALVSGEWDDEEFLVMPPGSEIKPVYDNDRIMEKNN
;
A
#
# COMPACT_ATOMS: atom_id res chain seq x y z
N MET A 1 -4.07 7.98 52.91
CA MET A 1 -4.37 7.36 51.59
C MET A 1 -4.16 8.42 50.53
N ARG A 2 -3.07 8.34 49.78
CA ARG A 2 -2.89 9.17 48.57
C ARG A 2 -3.34 8.29 47.41
N CYS A 3 -4.44 8.67 46.76
CA CYS A 3 -4.81 8.06 45.48
C CYS A 3 -3.71 8.39 44.48
N ASN A 4 -3.13 7.35 43.90
CA ASN A 4 -2.19 7.45 42.80
C ASN A 4 -3.04 7.65 41.54
N GLU A 5 -3.26 8.91 41.15
CA GLU A 5 -3.82 9.23 39.85
C GLU A 5 -2.76 8.92 38.80
N ALA A 6 -2.84 7.72 38.22
CA ALA A 6 -2.26 7.49 36.92
C ALA A 6 -2.93 8.49 35.96
N ALA A 7 -2.15 9.39 35.37
CA ALA A 7 -2.64 10.29 34.34
C ALA A 7 -3.28 9.43 33.23
N VAL A 8 -4.61 9.48 33.13
CA VAL A 8 -5.32 8.94 31.98
C VAL A 8 -5.00 9.92 30.85
N ASN A 9 -3.92 9.65 30.11
CA ASN A 9 -3.66 10.35 28.87
C ASN A 9 -4.88 10.14 27.98
N GLY A 10 -5.47 11.23 27.49
CA GLY A 10 -6.59 11.18 26.56
C GLY A 10 -6.24 10.40 25.29
N PRO A 11 -7.23 10.09 24.45
CA PRO A 11 -6.99 9.37 23.20
C PRO A 11 -5.95 10.12 22.35
N ALA A 12 -4.99 9.40 21.79
CA ALA A 12 -4.01 9.97 20.87
C ALA A 12 -4.73 10.51 19.63
N ARG A 13 -4.15 11.52 18.98
CA ARG A 13 -4.66 12.11 17.76
C ARG A 13 -3.72 11.81 16.60
N TYR A 14 -4.20 11.08 15.61
CA TYR A 14 -3.43 10.73 14.43
C TYR A 14 -3.98 11.34 13.16
N LYS A 15 -3.07 11.73 12.26
CA LYS A 15 -3.39 12.07 10.87
C LYS A 15 -3.11 10.82 10.04
N VAL A 16 -4.09 10.30 9.31
CA VAL A 16 -3.89 9.16 8.41
C VAL A 16 -3.77 9.67 6.99
N ILE A 17 -2.71 9.29 6.28
CA ILE A 17 -2.54 9.49 4.84
C ILE A 17 -2.49 8.10 4.21
N SER A 18 -3.41 7.77 3.32
CA SER A 18 -3.50 6.41 2.75
C SER A 18 -3.89 6.40 1.30
N CYS A 19 -3.52 5.35 0.56
CA CYS A 19 -4.15 5.09 -0.72
C CYS A 19 -5.64 4.80 -0.47
N GLU A 20 -6.54 5.34 -1.29
CA GLU A 20 -7.98 5.09 -1.14
C GLU A 20 -8.39 3.63 -1.31
N VAL A 21 -7.49 2.77 -1.83
CA VAL A 21 -7.69 1.32 -1.84
C VAL A 21 -7.96 0.76 -0.43
N PHE A 22 -7.41 1.38 0.62
CA PHE A 22 -7.64 0.94 2.00
C PHE A 22 -8.82 1.66 2.68
N SER A 23 -9.54 2.51 1.97
CA SER A 23 -10.59 3.35 2.56
C SER A 23 -11.60 2.59 3.42
N ARG A 24 -12.15 1.48 2.94
CA ARG A 24 -13.10 0.67 3.73
C ARG A 24 -12.48 0.08 4.99
N LEU A 25 -11.23 -0.36 4.90
CA LEU A 25 -10.50 -0.93 6.04
C LEU A 25 -10.20 0.16 7.06
N ILE A 26 -9.71 1.32 6.61
CA ILE A 26 -9.41 2.45 7.48
C ILE A 26 -10.67 3.00 8.14
N TYR A 27 -11.79 3.14 7.43
CA TYR A 27 -13.04 3.58 8.05
C TYR A 27 -13.58 2.55 9.05
N SER A 28 -13.48 1.25 8.74
CA SER A 28 -13.87 0.19 9.66
C SER A 28 -12.99 0.19 10.92
N ALA A 29 -11.67 0.29 10.77
CA ALA A 29 -10.74 0.34 11.87
C ALA A 29 -10.89 1.63 12.70
N ALA A 30 -11.12 2.77 12.04
CA ALA A 30 -11.38 4.05 12.69
C ALA A 30 -12.62 4.03 13.60
N ALA A 31 -13.68 3.32 13.18
CA ALA A 31 -14.89 3.18 13.98
C ALA A 31 -14.68 2.41 15.29
N HIS A 32 -13.61 1.61 15.39
CA HIS A 32 -13.28 0.79 16.55
C HIS A 32 -11.99 1.22 17.27
N SER A 33 -11.26 2.19 16.72
CA SER A 33 -9.99 2.66 17.27
C SER A 33 -10.22 3.42 18.59
N PRO A 34 -9.33 3.27 19.60
CA PRO A 34 -9.37 4.10 20.80
C PRO A 34 -8.88 5.53 20.54
N ASN A 35 -8.34 5.82 19.35
CA ASN A 35 -7.68 7.08 19.01
C ASN A 35 -8.57 7.97 18.11
N VAL A 36 -8.27 9.27 18.09
CA VAL A 36 -8.93 10.23 17.20
C VAL A 36 -8.17 10.27 15.87
N LEU A 37 -8.85 9.93 14.77
CA LEU A 37 -8.24 9.84 13.45
C LEU A 37 -8.81 10.91 12.51
N ASP A 38 -7.94 11.73 11.94
CA ASP A 38 -8.27 12.58 10.79
C ASP A 38 -7.69 11.92 9.54
N VAL A 39 -8.54 11.48 8.61
CA VAL A 39 -8.12 10.66 7.46
C VAL A 39 -8.09 11.49 6.18
N GLU A 40 -7.06 11.28 5.37
CA GLU A 40 -6.92 11.84 4.04
C GLU A 40 -6.41 10.77 3.06
N PHE A 41 -7.04 10.70 1.89
CA PHE A 41 -6.72 9.69 0.89
C PHE A 41 -6.08 10.32 -0.35
N THR A 42 -5.11 9.62 -0.93
CA THR A 42 -4.70 9.86 -2.32
C THR A 42 -5.48 8.93 -3.25
N GLU A 43 -5.55 9.30 -4.52
CA GLU A 43 -6.25 8.54 -5.54
C GLU A 43 -5.66 7.13 -5.74
N LEU A 44 -6.52 6.20 -6.14
CA LEU A 44 -6.16 4.83 -6.46
C LEU A 44 -5.24 4.83 -7.68
N ARG A 45 -4.16 4.05 -7.60
CA ARG A 45 -3.12 3.89 -8.63
C ARG A 45 -2.24 5.12 -8.85
N SER A 46 -2.26 6.14 -7.99
CA SER A 46 -1.27 7.24 -8.07
C SER A 46 0.19 6.77 -8.05
N HIS A 47 0.47 5.58 -7.51
CA HIS A 47 1.82 4.98 -7.51
C HIS A 47 2.34 4.58 -8.90
N VAL A 48 1.53 4.67 -9.96
CA VAL A 48 2.05 4.60 -11.35
C VAL A 48 2.94 5.79 -11.69
N SER A 49 2.84 6.88 -10.94
CA SER A 49 3.79 8.00 -10.95
C SER A 49 4.44 8.15 -9.57
N PRO A 50 5.49 7.36 -9.25
CA PRO A 50 6.07 7.33 -7.90
C PRO A 50 6.51 8.71 -7.38
N ASP A 51 7.13 9.52 -8.24
CA ASP A 51 7.55 10.88 -7.87
C ASP A 51 6.36 11.83 -7.68
N GLY A 52 5.29 11.63 -8.45
CA GLY A 52 4.04 12.38 -8.30
C GLY A 52 3.37 12.09 -6.96
N LEU A 53 3.16 10.80 -6.67
CA LEU A 53 2.59 10.36 -5.40
C LEU A 53 3.47 10.77 -4.21
N ARG A 54 4.80 10.67 -4.32
CA ARG A 54 5.71 11.14 -3.26
C ARG A 54 5.51 12.63 -2.95
N ARG A 55 5.44 13.48 -3.98
CA ARG A 55 5.20 14.92 -3.81
C ARG A 55 3.85 15.21 -3.19
N GLU A 56 2.82 14.46 -3.58
CA GLU A 56 1.48 14.56 -3.00
C GLU A 56 1.50 14.22 -1.51
N ILE A 57 2.02 13.04 -1.14
CA ILE A 57 2.12 12.61 0.26
C ILE A 57 2.97 13.59 1.07
N GLN A 58 4.12 14.03 0.55
CA GLN A 58 4.99 14.99 1.24
C GLN A 58 4.27 16.33 1.47
N SER A 59 3.51 16.84 0.49
CA SER A 59 2.72 18.07 0.65
C SER A 59 1.68 17.94 1.78
N ILE A 60 1.08 16.76 1.94
CA ILE A 60 0.15 16.48 3.05
C ILE A 60 0.89 16.43 4.38
N ILE A 61 2.07 15.80 4.43
CA ILE A 61 2.94 15.79 5.62
C ILE A 61 3.32 17.22 6.02
N ASP A 62 3.84 18.01 5.08
CA ASP A 62 4.36 19.36 5.31
C ASP A 62 3.29 20.33 5.81
N ARG A 63 2.03 20.16 5.37
CA ARG A 63 0.90 21.00 5.82
C ARG A 63 0.21 20.49 7.08
N THR A 64 0.61 19.33 7.61
CA THR A 64 -0.01 18.74 8.80
C THR A 64 0.45 19.51 10.05
N PRO A 65 -0.47 20.10 10.83
CA PRO A 65 -0.11 20.87 12.02
C PRO A 65 0.39 20.01 13.19
N ASP A 66 1.21 20.58 14.07
CA ASP A 66 1.85 19.93 15.23
C ASP A 66 0.89 19.53 16.38
N LYS A 67 -0.41 19.37 16.10
CA LYS A 67 -1.43 18.91 17.06
C LYS A 67 -1.62 17.39 17.07
N TYR A 68 -0.96 16.67 16.16
CA TYR A 68 -1.05 15.23 16.01
C TYR A 68 0.12 14.57 16.72
N ASP A 69 -0.13 13.43 17.37
CA ASP A 69 0.90 12.61 18.00
C ASP A 69 1.73 11.84 16.95
N ALA A 70 1.12 11.50 15.80
CA ALA A 70 1.78 10.88 14.66
C ALA A 70 0.99 11.05 13.36
N ILE A 71 1.70 10.96 12.23
CA ILE A 71 1.12 10.77 10.89
C ILE A 71 1.28 9.29 10.51
N LEU A 72 0.17 8.62 10.21
CA LEU A 72 0.11 7.22 9.85
C LEU A 72 0.01 7.08 8.32
N LEU A 73 0.94 6.36 7.73
CA LEU A 73 0.99 6.11 6.29
C LEU A 73 0.36 4.73 6.00
N GLY A 74 -0.82 4.72 5.41
CA GLY A 74 -1.48 3.53 4.88
C GLY A 74 -0.87 3.07 3.56
N TYR A 75 0.43 2.75 3.59
CA TYR A 75 1.25 2.44 2.42
C TYR A 75 2.35 1.42 2.74
N GLY A 76 2.85 0.73 1.72
CA GLY A 76 4.19 0.13 1.71
C GLY A 76 5.18 1.02 0.94
N LEU A 77 6.20 0.43 0.30
CA LEU A 77 7.05 1.14 -0.67
C LEU A 77 6.26 1.58 -1.93
N CYS A 78 5.29 0.77 -2.37
CA CYS A 78 4.38 1.03 -3.49
C CYS A 78 5.11 1.62 -4.72
N GLY A 79 6.03 0.85 -5.30
CA GLY A 79 6.86 1.31 -6.43
C GLY A 79 7.88 2.40 -6.07
N ASN A 80 8.33 2.45 -4.81
CA ASN A 80 9.18 3.51 -4.23
C ASN A 80 8.52 4.89 -4.12
N SER A 81 7.18 4.95 -4.12
CA SER A 81 6.45 6.20 -3.91
C SER A 81 6.66 6.80 -2.51
N THR A 82 6.91 5.96 -1.50
CA THR A 82 7.18 6.41 -0.13
C THR A 82 8.66 6.56 0.19
N ALA A 83 9.56 6.03 -0.64
CA ALA A 83 11.00 6.21 -0.48
C ALA A 83 11.34 7.71 -0.53
N GLY A 84 12.14 8.23 0.41
CA GLY A 84 12.51 9.64 0.46
C GLY A 84 11.46 10.58 1.08
N LEU A 85 10.32 10.06 1.56
CA LEU A 85 9.43 10.87 2.40
C LEU A 85 10.14 11.26 3.70
N ARG A 86 9.98 12.51 4.10
CA ARG A 86 10.61 13.10 5.28
C ARG A 86 9.58 13.45 6.34
N ALA A 87 9.84 13.05 7.57
CA ALA A 87 9.09 13.52 8.72
C ALA A 87 9.35 15.01 8.92
N GLY A 88 8.28 15.78 9.10
CA GLY A 88 8.37 17.17 9.57
C GLY A 88 8.61 17.22 11.07
N SER A 89 7.84 18.06 11.76
CA SER A 89 7.74 18.15 13.23
C SER A 89 6.98 16.98 13.85
N VAL A 90 6.04 16.37 13.11
CA VAL A 90 5.23 15.22 13.55
C VAL A 90 5.90 13.92 13.09
N PRO A 91 6.05 12.89 13.96
CA PRO A 91 6.63 11.61 13.56
C PRO A 91 5.75 10.89 12.54
N LEU A 92 6.38 10.11 11.64
CA LEU A 92 5.66 9.26 10.68
C LEU A 92 5.67 7.80 11.16
N VAL A 93 4.62 7.06 10.83
CA VAL A 93 4.57 5.61 11.03
C VAL A 93 4.08 4.94 9.75
N ILE A 94 4.80 3.92 9.30
CA ILE A 94 4.48 3.19 8.08
C ILE A 94 4.68 1.67 8.27
N PRO A 95 3.78 0.81 7.76
CA PRO A 95 4.04 -0.62 7.69
C PRO A 95 5.31 -0.94 6.89
N ARG A 96 6.13 -1.86 7.40
CA ARG A 96 7.24 -2.48 6.66
C ARG A 96 6.69 -3.44 5.62
N ALA A 97 6.20 -2.88 4.52
CA ALA A 97 5.53 -3.57 3.43
C ALA A 97 6.10 -3.17 2.07
N HIS A 98 6.20 -4.11 1.14
CA HIS A 98 6.61 -3.79 -0.24
C HIS A 98 5.56 -2.92 -0.94
N ASP A 99 4.29 -3.28 -0.79
CA ASP A 99 3.18 -2.66 -1.49
C ASP A 99 1.86 -2.99 -0.78
N CYS A 100 0.74 -2.62 -1.42
CA CYS A 100 -0.58 -2.91 -0.91
C CYS A 100 -0.88 -4.41 -0.75
N CYS A 101 -0.22 -5.29 -1.53
CA CYS A 101 -0.42 -6.74 -1.44
C CYS A 101 0.01 -7.24 -0.06
N THR A 102 1.21 -6.82 0.38
CA THR A 102 1.73 -7.19 1.70
C THR A 102 0.80 -6.72 2.81
N VAL A 103 0.24 -5.51 2.68
CA VAL A 103 -0.72 -4.96 3.66
C VAL A 103 -2.01 -5.79 3.69
N PHE A 104 -2.60 -6.12 2.54
CA PHE A 104 -3.82 -6.94 2.46
C PHE A 104 -3.62 -8.39 2.92
N LEU A 105 -2.40 -8.94 2.80
CA LEU A 105 -2.06 -10.26 3.34
C LEU A 105 -1.73 -10.22 4.84
N GLY A 106 -1.56 -9.02 5.41
CA GLY A 106 -1.32 -8.82 6.83
C GLY A 106 0.09 -9.15 7.32
N SER A 107 1.03 -9.56 6.45
CA SER A 107 2.44 -9.74 6.83
C SER A 107 3.35 -9.90 5.62
N ARG A 108 4.65 -9.61 5.80
CA ARG A 108 5.70 -9.94 4.82
C ARG A 108 5.81 -11.44 4.60
N ALA A 109 5.68 -12.24 5.67
CA ALA A 109 5.76 -13.70 5.58
C ALA A 109 4.67 -14.27 4.65
N ALA A 110 3.41 -13.83 4.80
CA ALA A 110 2.31 -14.25 3.92
C ALA A 110 2.52 -13.79 2.47
N PHE A 111 3.08 -12.58 2.25
CA PHE A 111 3.48 -12.14 0.92
C PHE A 111 4.52 -13.06 0.29
N LEU A 112 5.59 -13.40 1.01
CA LEU A 112 6.65 -14.29 0.52
C LEU A 112 6.12 -15.71 0.25
N GLU A 113 5.25 -16.23 1.11
CA GLU A 113 4.61 -17.53 0.94
C GLU A 113 3.83 -17.60 -0.38
N HIS A 114 3.04 -16.57 -0.70
CA HIS A 114 2.11 -16.62 -1.82
C HIS A 114 2.65 -16.03 -3.13
N PHE A 115 3.56 -15.06 -3.04
CA PHE A 115 4.07 -14.27 -4.16
C PHE A 115 5.60 -14.24 -4.24
N GLY A 116 6.35 -14.82 -3.29
CA GLY A 116 7.82 -14.76 -3.30
C GLY A 116 8.48 -15.37 -4.55
N GLN A 117 7.85 -16.38 -5.15
CA GLN A 117 8.29 -16.99 -6.42
C GLN A 117 7.67 -16.35 -7.67
N THR A 118 6.60 -15.56 -7.48
CA THR A 118 5.84 -14.92 -8.56
C THR A 118 5.44 -13.51 -8.15
N PRO A 119 6.40 -12.60 -7.88
CA PRO A 119 6.13 -11.28 -7.28
C PRO A 119 5.30 -10.37 -8.20
N SER A 120 5.25 -10.68 -9.49
CA SER A 120 4.43 -9.98 -10.48
C SER A 120 3.08 -10.66 -10.77
N ALA A 121 2.74 -11.75 -10.07
CA ALA A 121 1.44 -12.40 -10.23
C ALA A 121 0.31 -11.43 -9.90
N GLN A 122 -0.71 -11.42 -10.76
CA GLN A 122 -1.82 -10.48 -10.63
C GLN A 122 -2.71 -10.85 -9.46
N TRP A 123 -3.11 -9.83 -8.70
CA TRP A 123 -4.02 -9.96 -7.58
C TRP A 123 -4.98 -8.76 -7.50
N SER A 124 -6.12 -8.97 -6.84
CA SER A 124 -7.10 -7.93 -6.54
C SER A 124 -7.82 -8.25 -5.22
N SER A 125 -8.69 -7.36 -4.76
CA SER A 125 -9.56 -7.54 -3.60
C SER A 125 -10.88 -6.80 -3.80
N ALA A 126 -11.84 -6.98 -2.89
CA ALA A 126 -13.09 -6.21 -2.90
C ALA A 126 -12.85 -4.70 -2.95
N CYS A 127 -11.78 -4.22 -2.31
CA CYS A 127 -11.48 -2.80 -2.21
C CYS A 127 -11.05 -2.20 -3.56
N TYR A 128 -10.32 -2.95 -4.38
CA TYR A 128 -10.01 -2.54 -5.75
C TYR A 128 -11.26 -2.54 -6.63
N HIS A 129 -12.04 -3.62 -6.57
CA HIS A 129 -13.26 -3.75 -7.37
C HIS A 129 -14.24 -2.60 -7.11
N GLU A 130 -14.45 -2.25 -5.84
CA GLU A 130 -15.32 -1.14 -5.45
C GLU A 130 -14.85 0.21 -5.99
N ARG A 131 -13.56 0.53 -5.81
CA ARG A 131 -13.00 1.84 -6.20
C ARG A 131 -12.93 2.01 -7.71
N LEU A 132 -12.71 0.92 -8.44
CA LEU A 132 -12.63 0.94 -9.90
C LEU A 132 -14.00 0.75 -10.58
N GLY A 133 -15.03 0.31 -9.84
CA GLY A 133 -16.34 -0.01 -10.38
C GLY A 133 -16.37 -1.30 -11.21
N GLY A 134 -15.43 -2.23 -10.98
CA GLY A 134 -15.32 -3.48 -11.72
C GLY A 134 -13.93 -4.12 -11.67
N TRP A 135 -13.77 -5.24 -12.38
CA TRP A 135 -12.48 -5.89 -12.58
C TRP A 135 -11.72 -5.22 -13.73
N TYR A 136 -10.43 -4.93 -13.52
CA TYR A 136 -9.59 -4.25 -14.51
C TYR A 136 -8.39 -5.10 -14.90
N GLU A 137 -8.11 -5.10 -16.21
CA GLU A 137 -6.87 -5.64 -16.76
C GLU A 137 -5.73 -4.64 -16.54
N GLY A 138 -4.87 -5.00 -15.59
CA GLY A 138 -3.76 -4.20 -15.13
C GLY A 138 -3.57 -4.57 -13.67
N GLY A 139 -2.58 -5.40 -13.37
CA GLY A 139 -2.31 -5.79 -11.98
C GLY A 139 -2.03 -4.58 -11.09
N ALA A 140 -1.71 -4.80 -9.82
CA ALA A 140 -1.36 -3.72 -8.88
C ALA A 140 -0.32 -2.72 -9.44
N ALA A 141 0.54 -3.11 -10.37
CA ALA A 141 1.48 -2.22 -11.07
C ALA A 141 0.84 -1.12 -11.94
N GLY A 142 -0.47 -1.20 -12.25
CA GLY A 142 -1.24 -0.11 -12.82
C GLY A 142 -0.80 0.41 -14.18
N MET A 143 0.18 -0.20 -14.86
CA MET A 143 0.59 0.18 -16.22
C MET A 143 -0.60 -0.03 -17.17
N LEU A 144 -1.31 1.05 -17.48
CA LEU A 144 -2.29 1.07 -18.57
C LEU A 144 -1.50 0.97 -19.86
N TYR A 145 -1.96 0.10 -20.78
CA TYR A 145 -1.43 0.01 -22.14
C TYR A 145 -1.36 1.37 -22.87
N GLY A 146 -2.15 2.36 -22.44
CA GLY A 146 -2.18 3.71 -23.02
C GLY A 146 -0.96 4.60 -22.71
N ASP A 147 -0.14 4.29 -21.69
CA ASP A 147 1.02 5.11 -21.31
C ASP A 147 2.36 4.50 -21.79
N GLN A 148 2.31 3.34 -22.44
CA GLN A 148 3.53 2.68 -22.94
C GLN A 148 4.24 3.48 -24.02
N GLU A 149 3.51 4.24 -24.85
CA GLU A 149 4.12 5.00 -25.95
C GLU A 149 4.84 6.26 -25.46
N ALA A 150 4.26 6.97 -24.49
CA ALA A 150 4.90 8.12 -23.87
C ALA A 150 6.13 7.70 -23.04
N TYR A 151 5.99 6.62 -22.27
CA TYR A 151 7.09 6.06 -21.48
C TYR A 151 8.20 5.46 -22.37
N TYR A 152 7.83 4.78 -23.45
CA TYR A 152 8.81 4.31 -24.45
C TYR A 152 9.58 5.48 -25.06
N LYS A 153 8.88 6.57 -25.39
CA LYS A 153 9.52 7.76 -25.93
C LYS A 153 10.51 8.38 -24.94
N GLU A 154 10.16 8.47 -23.66
CA GLU A 154 11.07 8.93 -22.61
C GLU A 154 12.29 8.01 -22.48
N LEU A 155 12.09 6.69 -22.46
CA LEU A 155 13.17 5.71 -22.41
C LEU A 155 14.07 5.80 -23.64
N ALA A 156 13.49 5.98 -24.82
CA ALA A 156 14.23 6.11 -26.07
C ALA A 156 15.03 7.42 -26.15
N GLU A 157 14.50 8.52 -25.61
CA GLU A 157 15.20 9.79 -25.47
C GLU A 157 16.37 9.70 -24.49
N LYS A 158 16.19 9.00 -23.37
CA LYS A 158 17.19 8.91 -22.29
C LYS A 158 18.27 7.84 -22.52
N TYR A 159 17.89 6.70 -23.10
CA TYR A 159 18.74 5.51 -23.19
C TYR A 159 18.98 5.03 -24.62
N GLY A 160 18.31 5.61 -25.61
CA GLY A 160 18.34 5.15 -27.00
C GLY A 160 17.32 4.04 -27.27
N ARG A 161 16.88 3.91 -28.53
CA ARG A 161 15.80 3.00 -28.93
C ARG A 161 16.06 1.53 -28.56
N GLU A 162 17.24 1.00 -28.85
CA GLU A 162 17.57 -0.41 -28.55
C GLU A 162 17.50 -0.72 -27.05
N ASN A 163 17.96 0.21 -26.19
CA ASN A 163 17.84 0.06 -24.74
C ASN A 163 16.41 0.25 -24.26
N ALA A 164 15.65 1.17 -24.87
CA ALA A 164 14.23 1.33 -24.57
C ALA A 164 13.43 0.07 -24.91
N ASP A 165 13.68 -0.52 -26.08
CA ASP A 165 13.11 -1.80 -26.51
C ASP A 165 13.45 -2.91 -25.51
N TYR A 166 14.72 -3.01 -25.10
CA TYR A 166 15.17 -3.98 -24.10
C TYR A 166 14.51 -3.75 -22.73
N ILE A 167 14.41 -2.51 -22.27
CA ILE A 167 13.77 -2.16 -20.99
C ILE A 167 12.28 -2.48 -21.04
N ILE A 168 11.55 -2.11 -22.11
CA ILE A 168 10.14 -2.46 -22.30
C ILE A 168 9.96 -3.97 -22.32
N GLU A 169 10.80 -4.70 -23.06
CA GLU A 169 10.74 -6.17 -23.15
C GLU A 169 10.95 -6.81 -21.79
N MET A 170 11.87 -6.28 -20.98
CA MET A 170 12.12 -6.76 -19.63
C MET A 170 11.03 -6.39 -18.62
N MET A 171 10.31 -5.29 -18.85
CA MET A 171 9.16 -4.86 -18.03
C MET A 171 7.86 -5.54 -18.42
N LYS A 172 7.79 -6.23 -19.57
CA LYS A 172 6.65 -7.10 -19.87
C LYS A 172 6.57 -8.12 -18.73
N VAL A 173 5.50 -8.02 -17.94
CA VAL A 173 5.19 -9.03 -16.94
C VAL A 173 5.09 -10.35 -17.69
N LYS A 174 6.06 -11.23 -17.47
CA LYS A 174 5.98 -12.62 -17.92
C LYS A 174 4.81 -13.22 -17.16
N ASN A 175 3.62 -13.13 -17.74
CA ASN A 175 2.37 -13.58 -17.14
C ASN A 175 2.26 -15.11 -17.24
N GLU A 176 3.31 -15.79 -16.77
CA GLU A 176 3.54 -17.23 -16.80
C GLU A 176 2.66 -17.97 -15.79
N VAL A 177 2.08 -17.25 -14.82
CA VAL A 177 1.11 -17.83 -13.88
C VAL A 177 -0.24 -18.05 -14.57
N ASP A 178 -0.84 -19.22 -14.39
CA ASP A 178 -2.11 -19.61 -15.01
C ASP A 178 -3.34 -19.09 -14.26
N HIS A 179 -3.17 -18.26 -13.23
CA HIS A 179 -4.23 -17.80 -12.34
C HIS A 179 -4.23 -16.30 -12.10
N LEU A 180 -5.40 -15.77 -11.72
CA LEU A 180 -5.58 -14.46 -11.11
C LEU A 180 -5.95 -14.66 -9.63
N THR A 181 -5.35 -13.86 -8.76
CA THR A 181 -5.56 -13.99 -7.32
C THR A 181 -6.59 -12.99 -6.80
N TYR A 182 -7.48 -13.45 -5.94
CA TYR A 182 -8.40 -12.63 -5.16
C TYR A 182 -8.05 -12.76 -3.68
N ILE A 183 -7.75 -11.64 -3.03
CA ILE A 183 -7.49 -11.57 -1.60
C ILE A 183 -8.80 -11.25 -0.88
N GLU A 184 -9.30 -12.23 -0.15
CA GLU A 184 -10.54 -12.18 0.62
C GLU A 184 -10.30 -11.53 1.99
N LEU A 185 -11.11 -10.54 2.34
CA LEU A 185 -11.10 -9.81 3.59
C LEU A 185 -12.41 -10.07 4.32
N ASP A 186 -12.30 -10.75 5.47
CA ASP A 186 -13.42 -11.06 6.34
C ASP A 186 -14.25 -9.79 6.63
N GLY A 187 -15.56 -9.84 6.32
CA GLY A 187 -16.48 -8.72 6.52
C GLY A 187 -16.59 -7.71 5.37
N PHE A 188 -15.78 -7.84 4.31
CA PHE A 188 -15.84 -6.98 3.12
C PHE A 188 -16.30 -7.72 1.86
N ASP A 189 -16.22 -9.05 1.87
CA ASP A 189 -16.62 -9.92 0.77
C ASP A 189 -18.06 -10.43 0.85
N HIS A 190 -18.59 -10.82 -0.31
CA HIS A 190 -19.90 -11.45 -0.44
C HIS A 190 -19.89 -12.45 -1.63
N PRO A 191 -20.74 -13.48 -1.60
CA PRO A 191 -20.71 -14.56 -2.61
C PRO A 191 -20.84 -14.09 -4.06
N GLU A 192 -21.62 -13.03 -4.32
CA GLU A 192 -21.80 -12.49 -5.67
C GLU A 192 -20.52 -11.90 -6.24
N LEU A 193 -19.70 -11.26 -5.39
CA LEU A 193 -18.41 -10.69 -5.78
C LEU A 193 -17.38 -11.79 -6.06
N GLN A 194 -17.35 -12.84 -5.25
CA GLN A 194 -16.50 -14.01 -5.51
C GLN A 194 -16.87 -14.66 -6.85
N GLU A 195 -18.16 -14.78 -7.14
CA GLU A 195 -18.62 -15.37 -8.41
C GLU A 195 -18.34 -14.47 -9.61
N SER A 196 -18.45 -13.15 -9.45
CA SER A 196 -18.06 -12.21 -10.51
C SER A 196 -16.55 -12.28 -10.77
N PHE A 197 -15.71 -12.47 -9.74
CA PHE A 197 -14.27 -12.68 -9.92
C PHE A 197 -13.96 -14.00 -10.65
N ARG A 198 -14.65 -15.10 -10.33
CA ARG A 198 -14.47 -16.38 -11.06
C ARG A 198 -14.75 -16.23 -12.54
N ARG A 199 -15.82 -15.50 -12.88
CA ARG A 199 -16.17 -15.19 -14.26
C ARG A 199 -15.10 -14.35 -14.94
N TYR A 200 -14.64 -13.29 -14.27
CA TYR A 200 -13.57 -12.44 -14.77
C TYR A 200 -12.29 -13.24 -15.06
N ALA A 201 -11.83 -14.07 -14.12
CA ALA A 201 -10.65 -14.90 -14.33
C ALA A 201 -10.82 -15.84 -15.53
N LYS A 202 -11.98 -16.48 -15.64
CA LYS A 202 -12.32 -17.36 -16.78
C LYS A 202 -12.32 -16.60 -18.11
N ASP A 203 -12.91 -15.42 -18.15
CA ASP A 203 -12.99 -14.57 -19.35
C ASP A 203 -11.59 -14.07 -19.77
N SER A 204 -10.68 -13.87 -18.82
CA SER A 204 -9.25 -13.60 -19.06
C SER A 204 -8.41 -14.85 -19.34
N GLY A 205 -9.01 -16.04 -19.45
CA GLY A 205 -8.30 -17.30 -19.74
C GLY A 205 -7.43 -17.83 -18.59
N LYS A 206 -7.71 -17.42 -17.36
CA LYS A 206 -6.95 -17.76 -16.14
C LYS A 206 -7.83 -18.50 -15.13
N GLN A 207 -7.22 -19.24 -14.21
CA GLN A 207 -7.90 -19.82 -13.05
C GLN A 207 -8.12 -18.75 -11.97
N ALA A 208 -9.23 -18.83 -11.23
CA ALA A 208 -9.43 -18.00 -10.05
C ALA A 208 -8.76 -18.65 -8.84
N ARG A 209 -7.80 -17.95 -8.22
CA ARG A 209 -7.18 -18.33 -6.95
C ARG A 209 -7.71 -17.41 -5.85
N PHE A 210 -8.16 -17.98 -4.74
CA PHE A 210 -8.64 -17.22 -3.58
C PHE A 210 -7.62 -17.36 -2.44
N LEU A 211 -7.24 -16.26 -1.82
CA LEU A 211 -6.37 -16.21 -0.66
C LEU A 211 -7.08 -15.48 0.47
N LYS A 212 -6.94 -15.98 1.69
CA LYS A 212 -7.41 -15.25 2.86
C LYS A 212 -6.43 -14.12 3.20
N GLY A 213 -6.90 -12.90 3.13
CA GLY A 213 -6.23 -11.68 3.57
C GLY A 213 -6.46 -11.38 5.05
N SER A 214 -6.03 -10.19 5.47
CA SER A 214 -6.10 -9.72 6.85
C SER A 214 -6.19 -8.20 6.92
N THR A 215 -6.98 -7.69 7.86
CA THR A 215 -7.06 -6.26 8.20
C THR A 215 -6.03 -5.84 9.25
N ARG A 216 -5.34 -6.82 9.87
CA ARG A 216 -4.56 -6.62 11.10
C ARG A 216 -3.53 -5.51 11.03
N LEU A 217 -2.83 -5.34 9.90
CA LEU A 217 -1.85 -4.26 9.76
C LEU A 217 -2.49 -2.87 9.74
N ILE A 218 -3.68 -2.73 9.16
CA ILE A 218 -4.45 -1.47 9.20
C ILE A 218 -4.98 -1.24 10.62
N ASP A 219 -5.51 -2.29 11.27
CA ASP A 219 -6.04 -2.21 12.63
C ASP A 219 -4.95 -1.80 13.63
N ALA A 220 -3.77 -2.43 13.55
CA ALA A 220 -2.61 -2.10 14.38
C ALA A 220 -2.08 -0.68 14.11
N LEU A 221 -2.01 -0.28 12.83
CA LEU A 221 -1.58 1.07 12.43
C LEU A 221 -2.41 2.15 13.13
N VAL A 222 -3.74 2.07 13.05
CA VAL A 222 -4.64 3.10 13.60
C VAL A 222 -4.87 2.98 15.11
N SER A 223 -4.61 1.82 15.70
CA SER A 223 -4.70 1.59 17.14
C SER A 223 -3.45 2.04 17.89
N GLY A 224 -2.34 2.29 17.19
CA GLY A 224 -1.07 2.70 17.79
C GLY A 224 -0.19 1.52 18.22
N GLU A 225 -0.45 0.32 17.69
CA GLU A 225 0.24 -0.92 18.05
C GLU A 225 1.39 -1.18 17.06
N TRP A 226 2.45 -0.37 17.18
CA TRP A 226 3.55 -0.36 16.20
C TRP A 226 4.72 -1.24 16.65
N ASP A 227 4.60 -2.55 16.42
CA ASP A 227 5.72 -3.46 16.59
C ASP A 227 6.87 -3.12 15.62
N ASP A 228 8.12 -3.08 16.11
CA ASP A 228 9.29 -2.67 15.34
C ASP A 228 9.62 -3.59 14.16
N GLU A 229 9.20 -4.86 14.21
CA GLU A 229 9.34 -5.80 13.10
C GLU A 229 8.32 -5.53 12.02
N GLU A 230 7.18 -4.92 12.33
CA GLU A 230 6.07 -4.71 11.40
C GLU A 230 5.94 -3.28 10.91
N PHE A 231 6.45 -2.31 11.69
CA PHE A 231 6.34 -0.88 11.42
C PHE A 231 7.69 -0.20 11.48
N LEU A 232 7.81 0.87 10.69
CA LEU A 232 8.87 1.85 10.81
C LEU A 232 8.29 3.10 11.46
N VAL A 233 8.72 3.39 12.69
CA VAL A 233 8.46 4.67 13.36
C VAL A 233 9.61 5.63 13.07
N MET A 234 9.27 6.74 12.44
CA MET A 234 10.18 7.80 12.02
C MET A 234 10.08 8.99 12.98
N PRO A 235 11.14 9.30 13.74
CA PRO A 235 11.17 10.53 14.52
C PRO A 235 11.14 11.77 13.60
N PRO A 236 10.79 12.94 14.15
CA PRO A 236 10.86 14.20 13.42
C PRO A 236 12.20 14.41 12.71
N GLY A 237 12.15 14.92 11.47
CA GLY A 237 13.32 15.20 10.63
C GLY A 237 13.94 13.99 9.90
N SER A 238 13.55 12.76 10.23
CA SER A 238 14.09 11.55 9.56
C SER A 238 13.47 11.30 8.18
N GLU A 239 14.11 10.48 7.37
CA GLU A 239 13.70 10.12 6.01
C GLU A 239 13.50 8.59 5.84
N ILE A 240 12.51 8.18 5.03
CA ILE A 240 12.35 6.78 4.61
C ILE A 240 13.46 6.41 3.61
N LYS A 241 14.24 5.38 3.93
CA LYS A 241 15.23 4.79 3.03
C LYS A 241 14.93 3.32 2.78
N PRO A 242 14.69 2.88 1.53
CA PRO A 242 14.56 1.47 1.21
C PRO A 242 15.88 0.71 1.45
N VAL A 243 15.80 -0.50 1.99
CA VAL A 243 16.96 -1.41 2.17
C VAL A 243 16.96 -2.59 1.21
N TYR A 244 15.91 -2.72 0.38
CA TYR A 244 15.77 -3.71 -0.70
C TYR A 244 16.03 -5.16 -0.27
N ASP A 245 15.64 -5.49 0.95
CA ASP A 245 15.57 -6.84 1.48
C ASP A 245 14.12 -7.24 1.76
N ASN A 246 13.88 -8.52 2.08
CA ASN A 246 12.55 -9.02 2.43
C ASN A 246 12.25 -8.97 3.94
N ASP A 247 13.22 -8.56 4.76
CA ASP A 247 13.13 -8.61 6.23
C ASP A 247 12.74 -7.26 6.81
N ARG A 248 13.52 -6.22 6.50
CA ARG A 248 13.35 -4.85 7.00
C ARG A 248 12.60 -3.95 6.03
N ILE A 249 12.74 -4.17 4.71
CA ILE A 249 12.13 -3.41 3.59
C ILE A 249 12.61 -1.96 3.49
N MET A 250 12.55 -1.23 4.60
CA MET A 250 12.87 0.18 4.72
C MET A 250 13.48 0.49 6.09
N GLU A 251 14.29 1.52 6.19
CA GLU A 251 14.88 2.02 7.42
C GLU A 251 14.72 3.54 7.49
N LYS A 252 14.97 4.12 8.68
CA LYS A 252 15.06 5.57 8.84
C LYS A 252 16.49 6.02 8.59
N ASN A 253 16.66 7.07 7.81
CA ASN A 253 17.91 7.80 7.67
C ASN A 253 17.83 9.11 8.48
N ASN A 254 18.92 9.46 9.16
CA ASN A 254 19.06 10.71 9.92
C ASN A 254 19.63 11.83 9.05
#